data_AF-A0A179B0D6-F1
#
_entry.id   AF-A0A179B0D6-F1
#
_cell.length_a   1.000
_cell.length_b   1.000
_cell.length_c   1.000
_cell.angle_alpha   90.00
_cell.angle_beta   90.00
_cell.angle_gamma   90.00
#
_symmetry.space_group_name_H-M   'P 1'
#
loop_
_entity.id
_entity.type
_entity.pdbx_description
1 polymer ?
#
loop_
_entity_poly.entity_id
_entity_poly.type
_entity_poly.pdbx_seq_one_letter_code
_entity_poly.pdbx_strand_id
1 'polypeptide(L)'
;MNHPSLLVVACVLAGLLVLYLTLAARRLDRLHQTVVKSRRALELALHARAEYAREFAAEGGLDVAASILLTDAADACLREGINPIVDDGLDGLPLDVARGAASDRRTIESSMSRTLRLTVDELEEEDVSAEFKPLLDKLSRARLDVRLTRTFHNSHVDQIRRVRRSFYVRLFFLAGRAPAPATVDIDDE
;
A
#
# COMPACT_ATOMS: atom_id res chain seq x y z
N MET A 1 46.23 -8.22 -32.79
CA MET A 1 44.91 -7.54 -32.80
C MET A 1 45.18 -6.05 -32.97
N ASN A 2 44.74 -5.43 -34.07
CA ASN A 2 45.17 -4.07 -34.42
C ASN A 2 44.48 -3.04 -33.51
N HIS A 3 45.23 -2.10 -32.93
CA HIS A 3 44.69 -1.02 -32.08
C HIS A 3 43.38 -0.36 -32.59
N PRO A 4 43.18 -0.06 -33.90
CA PRO A 4 41.92 0.50 -34.39
C PRO A 4 40.71 -0.44 -34.21
N SER A 5 40.87 -1.75 -34.39
CA SER A 5 39.78 -2.71 -34.16
C SER A 5 39.37 -2.78 -32.68
N LEU A 6 40.33 -2.62 -31.77
CA LEU A 6 40.07 -2.61 -30.33
C LEU A 6 39.30 -1.37 -29.89
N LEU A 7 39.60 -0.20 -30.48
CA LEU A 7 38.87 1.05 -30.24
C LEU A 7 37.42 0.96 -30.72
N VAL A 8 37.17 0.42 -31.91
CA VAL A 8 35.80 0.25 -32.42
C VAL A 8 34.98 -0.66 -31.50
N VAL A 9 35.54 -1.79 -31.07
CA VAL A 9 34.87 -2.70 -30.13
C VAL A 9 34.57 -2.00 -28.80
N ALA A 10 35.54 -1.25 -28.26
CA ALA A 10 35.34 -0.49 -27.01
C ALA A 10 34.21 0.55 -27.14
N CYS A 11 34.16 1.30 -28.25
CA CYS A 11 33.10 2.27 -28.53
C CYS A 11 31.72 1.61 -28.63
N VAL A 12 31.61 0.47 -29.32
CA VAL A 12 30.35 -0.27 -29.44
C VAL A 12 29.88 -0.77 -28.07
N LEU A 13 30.77 -1.36 -27.27
CA LEU A 13 30.46 -1.82 -25.92
C LEU A 13 30.02 -0.66 -25.01
N ALA A 14 30.69 0.50 -25.09
CA ALA A 14 30.29 1.70 -24.36
C ALA A 14 28.89 2.18 -24.78
N GLY A 15 28.59 2.19 -26.07
CA GLY A 15 27.26 2.55 -26.59
C GLY A 15 26.16 1.61 -26.09
N LEU A 16 26.41 0.29 -26.10
CA LEU A 16 25.48 -0.70 -25.56
C LEU A 16 25.29 -0.56 -24.05
N LEU A 17 26.36 -0.25 -23.30
CA LEU A 17 26.29 0.01 -21.88
C LEU A 17 25.42 1.24 -21.57
N VAL A 18 25.62 2.35 -22.28
CA VAL A 18 24.80 3.57 -22.11
C VAL A 18 23.34 3.29 -22.41
N LEU A 19 23.05 2.55 -23.49
CA LEU A 19 21.69 2.15 -23.83
C LEU A 19 21.06 1.28 -22.73
N TYR A 20 21.79 0.27 -22.24
CA TYR A 20 21.34 -0.59 -21.15
C TYR A 20 21.04 0.21 -19.88
N LEU A 21 21.94 1.08 -19.45
CA LEU A 21 21.75 1.91 -18.25
C LEU A 21 20.56 2.85 -18.39
N THR A 22 20.34 3.41 -19.58
CA THR A 22 19.18 4.26 -19.86
C THR A 22 17.87 3.48 -19.72
N LEU A 23 17.81 2.26 -20.25
CA LEU A 23 16.64 1.39 -20.11
C LEU A 23 16.43 0.94 -18.67
N ALA A 24 17.51 0.62 -17.95
CA ALA A 24 17.46 0.25 -16.54
C ALA A 24 16.94 1.40 -15.67
N ALA A 25 17.40 2.65 -15.92
CA ALA A 25 16.90 3.84 -15.24
C ALA A 25 15.40 4.07 -15.49
N ARG A 26 14.95 3.96 -16.75
CA ARG A 26 13.51 4.07 -17.09
C ARG A 26 12.66 2.99 -16.43
N ARG A 27 13.17 1.75 -16.37
CA ARG A 27 12.50 0.65 -15.66
C ARG A 27 12.37 0.95 -14.17
N LEU A 28 13.43 1.46 -13.56
CA LEU A 28 13.43 1.82 -12.14
C LEU A 28 12.46 2.96 -11.84
N ASP A 29 12.38 3.99 -12.70
CA ASP A 29 11.42 5.08 -12.58
C ASP A 29 9.97 4.58 -12.65
N ARG A 30 9.66 3.72 -13.64
CA ARG A 30 8.35 3.08 -13.74
C ARG A 30 7.98 2.30 -12.47
N LEU A 31 8.92 1.56 -11.89
CA LEU A 31 8.66 0.82 -10.64
C LEU A 31 8.35 1.76 -9.47
N HIS A 32 9.03 2.91 -9.35
CA HIS A 32 8.71 3.91 -8.32
C HIS A 32 7.28 4.44 -8.51
N GLN A 33 6.91 4.80 -9.74
CA GLN A 33 5.56 5.25 -10.04
C GLN A 33 4.51 4.18 -9.75
N THR A 34 4.80 2.90 -10.05
CA THR A 34 3.92 1.77 -9.74
C THR A 34 3.69 1.62 -8.23
N VAL A 35 4.75 1.76 -7.42
CA VAL A 35 4.62 1.71 -5.95
C VAL A 35 3.70 2.83 -5.45
N VAL A 36 3.92 4.08 -5.89
CA VAL A 36 3.08 5.23 -5.49
C VAL A 36 1.63 5.03 -5.93
N LYS A 37 1.38 4.53 -7.16
CA LYS A 37 0.02 4.23 -7.63
C LYS A 37 -0.65 3.14 -6.79
N SER A 38 0.07 2.06 -6.48
CA SER A 38 -0.47 0.98 -5.64
C SER A 38 -0.76 1.42 -4.20
N ARG A 39 0.03 2.36 -3.65
CA ARG A 39 -0.25 2.99 -2.35
C ARG A 39 -1.59 3.74 -2.38
N ARG A 40 -1.82 4.57 -3.39
CA ARG A 40 -3.08 5.30 -3.55
C ARG A 40 -4.29 4.36 -3.67
N ALA A 41 -4.12 3.24 -4.39
CA ALA A 41 -5.18 2.24 -4.47
C ALA A 41 -5.50 1.61 -3.11
N LEU A 42 -4.48 1.32 -2.30
CA LEU A 42 -4.65 0.86 -0.92
C LEU A 42 -5.35 1.93 -0.06
N GLU A 43 -4.95 3.20 -0.15
CA GLU A 43 -5.59 4.27 0.62
C GLU A 43 -7.08 4.42 0.29
N LEU A 44 -7.45 4.31 -0.98
CA LEU A 44 -8.85 4.30 -1.40
C LEU A 44 -9.62 3.09 -0.86
N ALA A 45 -9.00 1.91 -0.86
CA ALA A 45 -9.61 0.70 -0.31
C ALA A 45 -9.83 0.81 1.21
N LEU A 46 -8.86 1.34 1.95
CA LEU A 46 -8.97 1.58 3.39
C LEU A 46 -10.09 2.56 3.73
N HIS A 47 -10.16 3.68 3.00
CA HIS A 47 -11.24 4.66 3.17
C HIS A 47 -12.61 4.06 2.85
N ALA A 48 -12.73 3.32 1.74
CA ALA A 48 -13.98 2.66 1.38
C ALA A 48 -14.42 1.64 2.44
N ARG A 49 -13.49 0.84 2.99
CA ARG A 49 -13.77 -0.09 4.09
C ARG A 49 -14.32 0.63 5.32
N ALA A 50 -13.71 1.75 5.70
CA ALA A 50 -14.17 2.53 6.86
C ALA A 50 -15.56 3.13 6.63
N GLU A 51 -15.83 3.69 5.43
CA GLU A 51 -17.16 4.19 5.07
C GLU A 51 -18.24 3.10 5.12
N TYR A 52 -18.01 1.96 4.47
CA TYR A 52 -18.99 0.86 4.48
C TYR A 52 -19.18 0.24 5.86
N ALA A 53 -18.14 0.23 6.69
CA ALA A 53 -18.25 -0.24 8.07
C ALA A 53 -19.08 0.72 8.91
N ARG A 54 -18.94 2.03 8.72
CA ARG A 54 -19.79 3.04 9.37
C ARG A 54 -21.24 2.96 8.93
N GLU A 55 -21.49 2.78 7.62
CA GLU A 55 -22.83 2.54 7.07
C GLU A 55 -23.44 1.27 7.69
N PHE A 56 -22.67 0.17 7.75
CA PHE A 56 -23.10 -1.08 8.39
C PHE A 56 -23.32 -0.93 9.89
N ALA A 57 -22.54 -0.12 10.60
CA ALA A 57 -22.77 0.12 12.03
C ALA A 57 -24.08 0.87 12.31
N ALA A 58 -24.46 1.77 11.40
CA ALA A 58 -25.69 2.56 11.51
C ALA A 58 -26.95 1.77 11.12
N GLU A 59 -26.85 0.88 10.13
CA GLU A 59 -28.01 0.20 9.54
C GLU A 59 -28.04 -1.31 9.82
N GLY A 60 -26.87 -1.96 9.94
CA GLY A 60 -26.63 -3.39 9.74
C GLY A 60 -27.06 -4.37 10.85
N GLY A 61 -28.09 -4.05 11.63
CA GLY A 61 -28.69 -4.99 12.59
C GLY A 61 -27.79 -5.43 13.75
N LEU A 62 -26.65 -4.77 13.96
CA LEU A 62 -25.78 -5.01 15.11
C LEU A 62 -26.47 -4.65 16.43
N ASP A 63 -26.04 -5.28 17.53
CA ASP A 63 -26.40 -4.80 18.86
C ASP A 63 -25.82 -3.40 19.12
N VAL A 64 -26.39 -2.68 20.09
CA VAL A 64 -26.01 -1.29 20.39
C VAL A 64 -24.52 -1.15 20.73
N ALA A 65 -23.94 -2.11 21.45
CA ALA A 65 -22.53 -2.05 21.83
C ALA A 65 -21.64 -2.27 20.60
N ALA A 66 -21.95 -3.26 19.77
CA ALA A 66 -21.25 -3.55 18.53
C ALA A 66 -21.34 -2.38 17.52
N SER A 67 -22.50 -1.75 17.36
CA SER A 67 -22.69 -0.55 16.54
C SER A 67 -21.81 0.62 17.00
N ILE A 68 -21.76 0.90 18.32
CA ILE A 68 -20.94 1.99 18.85
C ILE A 68 -19.46 1.72 18.62
N LEU A 69 -18.99 0.50 18.92
CA LEU A 69 -17.59 0.11 18.73
C LEU A 69 -17.16 0.19 17.27
N LEU A 70 -18.00 -0.29 16.36
CA LEU A 70 -17.70 -0.27 14.92
C LEU A 70 -17.72 1.15 14.37
N THR A 71 -18.67 2.00 14.81
CA THR A 71 -18.74 3.41 14.41
C THR A 71 -17.49 4.17 14.85
N ASP A 72 -17.07 4.03 16.12
CA ASP A 72 -15.87 4.73 16.64
C ASP A 72 -14.60 4.29 15.91
N ALA A 73 -14.44 2.98 15.66
CA ALA A 73 -13.31 2.45 14.92
C ALA A 73 -13.28 2.96 13.46
N ALA A 74 -14.44 3.01 12.80
CA ALA A 74 -14.57 3.55 11.44
C ALA A 74 -14.25 5.05 11.38
N ASP A 75 -14.82 5.84 12.29
CA ASP A 75 -14.56 7.29 12.35
C ASP A 75 -13.11 7.60 12.73
N ALA A 76 -12.46 6.78 13.56
CA ALA A 76 -11.02 6.90 13.83
C ALA A 76 -10.20 6.70 12.54
N CYS A 77 -10.51 5.68 11.73
CA CYS A 77 -9.84 5.45 10.45
C CYS A 77 -10.06 6.61 9.47
N LEU A 78 -11.29 7.12 9.37
CA LEU A 78 -11.62 8.23 8.47
C LEU A 78 -10.91 9.53 8.88
N ARG A 79 -10.86 9.84 10.17
CA ARG A 79 -10.13 11.01 10.69
C ARG A 79 -8.63 10.94 10.39
N GLU A 80 -8.05 9.76 10.58
CA GLU A 80 -6.61 9.54 10.37
C GLU A 80 -6.25 9.25 8.91
N GLY A 81 -7.23 9.14 8.01
CA GLY A 81 -7.02 8.88 6.58
C GLY A 81 -6.19 9.93 5.86
N ILE A 82 -6.07 11.14 6.43
CA ILE A 82 -5.22 12.22 5.91
C ILE A 82 -3.72 11.99 6.16
N ASN A 83 -3.38 11.22 7.20
CA ASN A 83 -2.00 10.93 7.57
C ASN A 83 -1.40 9.86 6.66
N PRO A 84 -0.09 9.86 6.39
CA PRO A 84 0.51 8.86 5.49
C PRO A 84 0.39 7.45 6.07
N ILE A 85 0.18 6.43 5.22
CA ILE A 85 0.20 5.02 5.67
C ILE A 85 1.62 4.44 5.78
N VAL A 86 2.59 5.04 5.09
CA VAL A 86 4.01 4.63 5.08
C VAL A 86 4.92 5.83 5.35
N ASP A 87 5.97 5.62 6.13
CA ASP A 87 6.97 6.62 6.52
C ASP A 87 8.25 6.56 5.66
N ASP A 88 8.10 6.39 4.35
CA ASP A 88 9.25 6.25 3.43
C ASP A 88 9.64 7.53 2.70
N GLY A 89 8.91 8.63 2.91
CA GLY A 89 9.21 9.93 2.31
C GLY A 89 8.93 10.03 0.81
N LEU A 90 8.29 9.01 0.21
CA LEU A 90 7.85 9.09 -1.19
C LEU A 90 6.71 10.08 -1.40
N ASP A 91 5.97 10.40 -0.33
CA ASP A 91 4.86 11.36 -0.35
C ASP A 91 5.34 12.81 -0.14
N GLY A 92 6.65 13.05 -0.07
CA GLY A 92 7.25 14.37 0.09
C GLY A 92 7.20 14.94 1.51
N LEU A 93 6.65 14.18 2.46
CA LEU A 93 6.63 14.53 3.88
C LEU A 93 8.01 14.29 4.54
N PRO A 94 8.44 15.17 5.47
CA PRO A 94 9.59 14.91 6.33
C PRO A 94 9.44 13.57 7.06
N LEU A 95 10.53 12.77 7.10
CA LEU A 95 10.50 11.41 7.64
C LEU A 95 10.16 11.34 9.13
N ASP A 96 10.55 12.34 9.90
CA ASP A 96 10.24 12.48 11.33
C ASP A 96 8.75 12.69 11.57
N VAL A 97 8.11 13.57 10.80
CA VAL A 97 6.66 13.79 10.84
C VAL A 97 5.91 12.54 10.35
N ALA A 98 6.37 11.96 9.24
CA ALA A 98 5.72 10.81 8.62
C ALA A 98 5.77 9.55 9.51
N ARG A 99 6.86 9.34 10.27
CA ARG A 99 7.03 8.13 11.09
C ARG A 99 5.99 7.99 12.19
N GLY A 100 5.76 9.04 12.97
CA GLY A 100 4.76 9.04 14.03
C GLY A 100 3.36 8.84 13.46
N ALA A 101 2.98 9.72 12.54
CA ALA A 101 1.66 9.71 11.91
C ALA A 101 1.34 8.37 11.21
N ALA A 102 2.31 7.77 10.51
CA ALA A 102 2.10 6.49 9.84
C ALA A 102 2.00 5.31 10.82
N SER A 103 2.75 5.33 11.92
CA SER A 103 2.64 4.30 12.96
C SER A 103 1.27 4.35 13.64
N ASP A 104 0.81 5.55 13.97
CA ASP A 104 -0.48 5.78 14.61
C ASP A 104 -1.63 5.35 13.67
N ARG A 105 -1.58 5.77 12.40
CA ARG A 105 -2.55 5.36 11.37
C ARG A 105 -2.61 3.84 11.21
N ARG A 106 -1.47 3.14 11.10
CA ARG A 106 -1.44 1.67 10.95
C ARG A 106 -2.01 0.94 12.17
N THR A 107 -1.80 1.48 13.37
CA THR A 107 -2.35 0.93 14.61
C THR A 107 -3.88 1.01 14.60
N ILE A 108 -4.42 2.14 14.16
CA ILE A 108 -5.87 2.39 14.05
C ILE A 108 -6.48 1.48 12.97
N GLU A 109 -5.87 1.37 11.79
CA GLU A 109 -6.33 0.47 10.72
C GLU A 109 -6.33 -1.01 11.15
N SER A 110 -5.34 -1.42 11.95
CA SER A 110 -5.28 -2.78 12.53
C SER A 110 -6.34 -2.97 13.63
N SER A 111 -6.62 -1.91 14.40
CA SER A 111 -7.70 -1.93 15.40
C SER A 111 -9.06 -2.08 14.75
N MET A 112 -9.27 -1.43 13.60
CA MET A 112 -10.49 -1.58 12.82
C MET A 112 -10.73 -3.03 12.38
N SER A 113 -9.69 -3.72 11.90
CA SER A 113 -9.78 -5.15 11.55
C SER A 113 -10.17 -6.00 12.76
N ARG A 114 -9.55 -5.74 13.93
CA ARG A 114 -9.94 -6.41 15.18
C ARG A 114 -11.39 -6.14 15.57
N THR A 115 -11.86 -4.89 15.46
CA THR A 115 -13.25 -4.53 15.75
C THR A 115 -14.20 -5.27 14.81
N LEU A 116 -13.93 -5.28 13.50
CA LEU A 116 -14.72 -6.03 12.51
C LEU A 116 -14.82 -7.51 12.85
N ARG A 117 -13.72 -8.15 13.28
CA ARG A 117 -13.75 -9.55 13.73
C ARG A 117 -14.65 -9.74 14.94
N LEU A 118 -14.58 -8.84 15.92
CA LEU A 118 -15.34 -8.95 17.18
C LEU A 118 -16.82 -8.56 17.03
N THR A 119 -17.19 -7.81 15.99
CA THR A 119 -18.57 -7.32 15.81
C THR A 119 -19.28 -7.97 14.63
N VAL A 120 -18.64 -8.00 13.46
CA VAL A 120 -19.29 -8.45 12.22
C VAL A 120 -19.11 -9.95 12.00
N ASP A 121 -17.93 -10.50 12.29
CA ASP A 121 -17.67 -11.93 12.04
C ASP A 121 -18.30 -12.84 13.11
N GLU A 122 -18.65 -12.29 14.27
CA GLU A 122 -19.41 -12.99 15.32
C GLU A 122 -20.92 -13.04 15.02
N LEU A 123 -21.40 -12.37 13.97
CA LEU A 123 -22.79 -12.49 13.54
C LEU A 123 -23.02 -13.87 12.92
N GLU A 124 -23.98 -14.62 13.45
CA GLU A 124 -24.43 -15.84 12.78
C GLU A 124 -25.12 -15.45 11.46
N GLU A 125 -24.89 -16.19 10.36
CA GLU A 125 -25.51 -15.90 9.05
C GLU A 125 -27.05 -15.88 9.12
N GLU A 126 -27.62 -16.53 10.14
CA GLU A 126 -29.05 -16.60 10.43
C GLU A 126 -29.58 -15.33 11.11
N ASP A 127 -28.73 -14.58 11.83
CA ASP A 127 -29.08 -13.35 12.54
C ASP A 127 -29.11 -12.11 11.62
N VAL A 128 -28.44 -12.19 10.46
CA VAL A 128 -28.42 -11.08 9.49
C VAL A 128 -29.70 -11.10 8.66
N SER A 129 -30.60 -10.17 8.98
CA SER A 129 -31.81 -9.92 8.18
C SER A 129 -31.47 -9.80 6.69
N ALA A 130 -32.33 -10.36 5.84
CA ALA A 130 -32.16 -10.33 4.38
C ALA A 130 -32.00 -8.89 3.83
N GLU A 131 -32.52 -7.90 4.55
CA GLU A 131 -32.38 -6.47 4.25
C GLU A 131 -30.92 -5.98 4.31
N PHE A 132 -30.11 -6.48 5.25
CA PHE A 132 -28.74 -5.99 5.48
C PHE A 132 -27.67 -6.77 4.71
N LYS A 133 -28.03 -7.91 4.10
CA LYS A 133 -27.10 -8.74 3.30
C LYS A 133 -26.37 -7.96 2.20
N PRO A 134 -27.02 -7.08 1.41
CA PRO A 134 -26.32 -6.30 0.40
C PRO A 134 -25.26 -5.36 0.98
N LEU A 135 -25.47 -4.85 2.20
CA LEU A 135 -24.53 -3.96 2.87
C LEU A 135 -23.35 -4.74 3.46
N LEU A 136 -23.62 -5.90 4.06
CA LEU A 136 -22.59 -6.84 4.51
C LEU A 136 -21.69 -7.31 3.34
N ASP A 137 -22.28 -7.56 2.16
CA ASP A 137 -21.54 -7.91 0.95
C ASP A 137 -20.60 -6.79 0.50
N LYS A 138 -21.07 -5.52 0.53
CA LYS A 138 -20.22 -4.35 0.21
C LYS A 138 -19.04 -4.26 1.17
N LEU A 139 -19.31 -4.40 2.48
CA LEU A 139 -18.27 -4.35 3.51
C LEU A 139 -17.25 -5.49 3.34
N SER A 140 -17.73 -6.71 3.08
CA SER A 140 -16.89 -7.88 2.83
C SER A 140 -16.00 -7.70 1.60
N ARG A 141 -16.54 -7.14 0.51
CA ARG A 141 -15.75 -6.79 -0.68
C ARG A 141 -14.69 -5.73 -0.37
N ALA A 142 -15.03 -4.69 0.39
CA ALA A 142 -14.07 -3.66 0.75
C ALA A 142 -12.95 -4.19 1.67
N ARG A 143 -13.25 -5.12 2.58
CA ARG A 143 -12.23 -5.85 3.37
C ARG A 143 -11.28 -6.63 2.47
N LEU A 144 -11.83 -7.36 1.50
CA LEU A 144 -11.02 -8.10 0.53
C LEU A 144 -10.15 -7.17 -0.33
N ASP A 145 -10.69 -6.04 -0.78
CA ASP A 145 -9.96 -5.05 -1.56
C ASP A 145 -8.77 -4.47 -0.78
N VAL A 146 -8.90 -4.23 0.53
CA VAL A 146 -7.77 -3.85 1.39
C VAL A 146 -6.68 -4.92 1.38
N ARG A 147 -7.04 -6.19 1.60
CA ARG A 147 -6.08 -7.31 1.60
C ARG A 147 -5.33 -7.43 0.28
N LEU A 148 -6.05 -7.36 -0.83
CA LEU A 148 -5.48 -7.46 -2.17
C LEU A 148 -4.59 -6.27 -2.49
N THR A 149 -5.06 -5.05 -2.25
CA THR A 149 -4.28 -3.83 -2.54
C THR A 149 -3.01 -3.72 -1.67
N ARG A 150 -3.07 -4.11 -0.38
CA ARG A 150 -1.90 -4.21 0.50
C ARG A 150 -0.89 -5.21 -0.05
N THR A 151 -1.35 -6.41 -0.40
CA THR A 151 -0.49 -7.47 -0.95
C THR A 151 0.16 -7.03 -2.26
N PHE A 152 -0.59 -6.40 -3.16
CA PHE A 152 -0.04 -5.85 -4.40
C PHE A 152 0.98 -4.74 -4.14
N HIS A 153 0.69 -3.81 -3.21
CA HIS A 153 1.63 -2.77 -2.82
C HIS A 153 2.94 -3.37 -2.30
N ASN A 154 2.87 -4.29 -1.35
CA ASN A 154 4.04 -4.94 -0.76
C ASN A 154 4.84 -5.71 -1.83
N SER A 155 4.17 -6.39 -2.77
CA SER A 155 4.84 -7.06 -3.88
C SER A 155 5.62 -6.09 -4.79
N HIS A 156 5.08 -4.90 -5.05
CA HIS A 156 5.77 -3.87 -5.83
C HIS A 156 6.96 -3.28 -5.06
N VAL A 157 6.83 -3.08 -3.75
CA VAL A 157 7.92 -2.66 -2.85
C VAL A 157 9.06 -3.69 -2.88
N ASP A 158 8.76 -4.98 -2.86
CA ASP A 158 9.77 -6.03 -2.94
C ASP A 158 10.46 -6.09 -4.30
N GLN A 159 9.70 -5.93 -5.40
CA GLN A 159 10.25 -5.89 -6.74
C GLN A 159 11.26 -4.75 -6.91
N ILE A 160 10.91 -3.54 -6.47
CA ILE A 160 11.80 -2.39 -6.59
C ILE A 160 13.00 -2.48 -5.64
N ARG A 161 12.83 -2.99 -4.41
CA ARG A 161 13.94 -3.25 -3.49
C ARG A 161 14.93 -4.25 -4.08
N ARG A 162 14.43 -5.31 -4.74
CA ARG A 162 15.27 -6.29 -5.45
C ARG A 162 16.07 -5.64 -6.57
N VAL A 163 15.45 -4.82 -7.42
CA VAL A 163 16.13 -4.11 -8.50
C VAL A 163 17.17 -3.12 -7.95
N ARG A 164 16.86 -2.39 -6.87
CA ARG A 164 17.77 -1.44 -6.23
C ARG A 164 18.99 -2.11 -5.58
N ARG A 165 18.89 -3.38 -5.19
CA ARG A 165 20.00 -4.16 -4.63
C ARG A 165 20.98 -4.65 -5.71
N SER A 166 20.60 -4.66 -6.98
CA SER A 166 21.46 -5.08 -8.08
C SER A 166 22.72 -4.22 -8.21
N PHE A 167 23.86 -4.86 -8.53
CA PHE A 167 25.16 -4.19 -8.55
C PHE A 167 25.21 -2.98 -9.49
N TYR A 168 24.61 -3.07 -10.68
CA TYR A 168 24.64 -2.00 -11.69
C TYR A 168 23.83 -0.77 -11.24
N VAL A 169 22.71 -0.95 -10.52
CA VAL A 169 21.94 0.18 -9.97
C VAL A 169 22.76 0.94 -8.94
N ARG A 170 23.52 0.22 -8.11
CA ARG A 170 24.38 0.80 -7.07
C ARG A 170 25.63 1.45 -7.67
N LEU A 171 26.31 0.76 -8.59
CA LEU A 171 27.55 1.22 -9.22
C LEU A 171 27.33 2.50 -10.04
N PHE A 172 26.22 2.58 -10.77
CA PHE A 172 25.89 3.74 -11.60
C PHE A 172 24.91 4.73 -10.94
N PHE A 173 24.65 4.57 -9.63
CA PHE A 173 23.76 5.45 -8.84
C PHE A 173 22.39 5.70 -9.50
N LEU A 174 21.82 4.69 -10.19
CA LEU A 174 20.60 4.87 -11.00
C LEU A 174 19.36 5.24 -10.17
N ALA A 175 19.33 4.89 -8.88
CA ALA A 175 18.26 5.27 -7.97
C ALA A 175 18.34 6.74 -7.49
N GLY A 176 19.48 7.41 -7.72
CA GLY A 176 19.71 8.77 -7.29
C GLY A 176 19.44 8.98 -5.79
N ARG A 177 18.65 10.02 -5.47
CA ARG A 177 18.21 10.39 -4.12
C ARG A 177 16.81 9.86 -3.78
N ALA A 178 16.22 9.00 -4.61
CA ALA A 178 14.87 8.50 -4.37
C ALA A 178 14.80 7.72 -3.05
N PRO A 179 13.89 8.08 -2.12
CA PRO A 179 13.70 7.35 -0.87
C PRO A 179 13.40 5.86 -1.11
N ALA A 180 13.78 5.01 -0.16
CA ALA A 180 13.56 3.57 -0.27
C ALA A 180 12.12 3.23 0.11
N PRO A 181 11.31 2.64 -0.80
CA PRO A 181 9.92 2.36 -0.48
C PRO A 181 9.80 1.38 0.68
N ALA A 182 8.76 1.55 1.50
CA ALA A 182 8.44 0.65 2.59
C ALA A 182 7.09 -0.05 2.42
N THR A 183 7.04 -1.27 2.97
CA THR A 183 5.85 -2.11 2.99
C THR A 183 4.86 -1.60 4.03
N VAL A 184 3.58 -1.86 3.82
CA VAL A 184 2.53 -1.61 4.81
C VAL A 184 2.34 -2.87 5.63
N ASP A 185 2.52 -2.75 6.93
CA ASP A 185 2.28 -3.80 7.93
C ASP A 185 1.08 -3.41 8.79
N ILE A 186 -0.08 -3.97 8.46
CA ILE A 186 -1.35 -3.79 9.17
C ILE A 186 -2.03 -5.15 9.28
N ASP A 187 -2.76 -5.35 10.38
CA ASP A 187 -3.74 -6.43 10.48
C ASP A 187 -4.93 -6.11 9.57
N ASP A 188 -5.30 -7.01 8.68
CA ASP A 188 -6.36 -6.82 7.67
C ASP A 188 -7.21 -8.05 7.44
N GLU A 189 -7.12 -9.03 8.34
CA GLU A 189 -7.96 -10.25 8.33
C GLU A 189 -9.19 -10.05 9.20
#